data_AF-A0A930PSD0-F1
#
_entry.id   AF-A0A930PSD0-F1
#
_cell.length_a   1.000
_cell.length_b   1.000
_cell.length_c   1.000
_cell.angle_alpha   90.00
_cell.angle_beta   90.00
_cell.angle_gamma   90.00
#
_symmetry.space_group_name_H-M   'P 1'
#
loop_
_entity.id
_entity.type
_entity.pdbx_description
1 polymer ?
#
loop_
_entity_poly.entity_id
_entity_poly.type
_entity_poly.pdbx_seq_one_letter_code
_entity_poly.pdbx_strand_id
1 'polypeptide(L)' 'MFCGAPANHVDHIFPDGPHHPDNLRSLCQHCHMARTQQQAVEARQRRYNKRNKARGPRPKSKHPGYL' A
#
# COMPACT_ATOMS: atom_id res chain seq x y z
N MET A 1 12.00 -11.34 9.53
CA MET A 1 13.16 -12.20 9.84
C MET A 1 14.21 -12.00 8.77
N PHE A 2 15.46 -11.77 9.17
CA PHE A 2 16.60 -11.75 8.24
C PHE A 2 16.92 -13.21 7.87
N CYS A 3 17.08 -13.48 6.58
CA CYS A 3 17.31 -14.82 6.05
C CYS A 3 18.80 -15.22 5.99
N GLY A 4 19.71 -14.30 6.31
CA GLY A 4 21.17 -14.51 6.29
C GLY A 4 21.82 -14.50 4.90
N ALA A 5 21.05 -14.43 3.81
CA ALA A 5 21.58 -14.33 2.44
C ALA A 5 22.19 -12.94 2.17
N PRO A 6 23.17 -12.84 1.24
CA PRO A 6 23.77 -11.56 0.88
C PRO A 6 22.70 -10.59 0.35
N ALA A 7 22.78 -9.35 0.80
CA ALA A 7 21.85 -8.32 0.38
C ALA A 7 22.24 -7.78 -1.01
N ASN A 8 21.25 -7.67 -1.88
CA ASN A 8 21.39 -7.13 -3.23
C ASN A 8 20.26 -6.15 -3.60
N HIS A 9 19.34 -5.88 -2.67
CA HIS A 9 18.24 -4.93 -2.82
C HIS A 9 18.15 -4.03 -1.58
N VAL A 10 17.67 -2.80 -1.77
CA VAL A 10 17.40 -1.83 -0.71
C VAL A 10 15.92 -1.46 -0.77
N ASP A 11 15.26 -1.47 0.38
CA ASP A 11 13.81 -1.27 0.48
C ASP A 11 13.48 -0.46 1.73
N HIS A 12 12.37 0.29 1.73
CA HIS A 12 12.00 1.16 2.84
C HIS A 12 11.41 0.39 4.01
N ILE A 13 11.79 0.67 5.25
CA ILE A 13 11.16 0.05 6.43
C ILE A 13 9.69 0.50 6.52
N PHE A 14 9.46 1.80 6.43
CA PHE A 14 8.16 2.44 6.29
C PHE A 14 7.97 2.89 4.83
N PRO A 15 7.05 2.28 4.05
CA PRO A 15 6.91 2.53 2.62
C PRO A 15 6.62 3.99 2.25
N ASP A 16 5.87 4.69 3.09
CA ASP A 16 5.51 6.11 2.89
C ASP A 16 6.50 7.06 3.60
N GLY A 17 7.61 6.53 4.14
CA GLY A 17 8.61 7.30 4.88
C GLY A 17 9.71 7.88 3.99
N PRO A 18 10.56 8.76 4.55
CA PRO A 18 11.62 9.43 3.80
C PRO A 18 12.76 8.47 3.40
N HIS A 19 13.57 8.87 2.41
CA HIS A 19 14.73 8.11 1.90
C HIS A 19 16.01 8.35 2.74
N HIS A 20 15.90 8.36 4.07
CA HIS A 20 17.05 8.43 4.95
C HIS A 20 17.56 7.01 5.26
N PRO A 21 18.87 6.82 5.51
CA PRO A 21 19.44 5.51 5.84
C PRO A 21 18.68 4.77 6.95
N ASP A 22 18.17 5.52 7.94
CA ASP A 22 17.40 4.98 9.07
C ASP A 22 16.07 4.33 8.66
N ASN A 23 15.51 4.71 7.51
CA ASN A 23 14.28 4.12 6.96
C ASN A 23 14.59 3.16 5.79
N LEU A 24 15.84 2.84 5.51
CA LEU A 24 16.21 1.90 4.47
C LEU A 24 16.70 0.59 5.10
N ARG A 25 16.41 -0.53 4.44
CA ARG A 25 16.91 -1.84 4.83
C ARG A 25 17.43 -2.61 3.63
N SER A 26 18.53 -3.31 3.86
CA SER A 26 19.14 -4.19 2.87
C SER A 26 18.51 -5.58 2.94
N LEU A 27 18.09 -6.10 1.79
CA LEU A 27 17.43 -7.39 1.63
C LEU A 27 18.06 -8.20 0.48
N CYS A 28 17.95 -9.52 0.55
CA CYS A 28 18.18 -10.36 -0.63
C CYS A 28 16.94 -10.33 -1.55
N GLN A 29 17.14 -10.69 -2.82
CA GLN A 29 16.09 -10.70 -3.84
C GLN A 29 14.84 -11.49 -3.40
N HIS A 30 15.03 -12.68 -2.81
CA HIS A 30 13.93 -13.52 -2.37
C HIS A 30 13.07 -12.84 -1.29
N CYS A 31 13.70 -12.30 -0.25
CA CYS A 31 13.00 -11.59 0.82
C CYS A 31 12.34 -10.30 0.33
N HIS A 32 13.00 -9.60 -0.60
CA HIS A 32 12.44 -8.41 -1.23
C HIS A 32 11.14 -8.76 -1.99
N MET A 33 11.16 -9.79 -2.85
CA MET A 33 9.99 -10.23 -3.60
C MET A 33 8.83 -10.69 -2.70
N ALA A 34 9.12 -11.48 -1.66
CA ALA A 34 8.10 -11.92 -0.70
C ALA A 34 7.42 -10.72 -0.01
N ARG A 35 8.21 -9.70 0.34
CA ARG A 35 7.68 -8.47 0.95
C ARG A 35 6.82 -7.66 -0.03
N THR A 36 7.30 -7.45 -1.25
CA THR A 36 6.53 -6.74 -2.30
C THR A 36 5.19 -7.41 -2.55
N GLN A 37 5.16 -8.74 -2.58
CA GLN A 37 3.92 -9.50 -2.74
C GLN A 37 2.95 -9.26 -1.58
N GLN A 38 3.43 -9.31 -0.33
CA GLN A 38 2.61 -9.02 0.86
C GLN A 38 2.03 -7.61 0.82
N GLN A 39 2.85 -6.61 0.49
CA GLN A 39 2.40 -5.21 0.37
C GLN A 39 1.35 -5.04 -0.73
N ALA A 40 1.49 -5.73 -1.86
CA ALA A 40 0.51 -5.70 -2.94
C ALA A 40 -0.84 -6.30 -2.49
N VAL A 41 -0.81 -7.41 -1.74
CA VAL A 41 -2.01 -8.03 -1.17
C VAL A 41 -2.68 -7.10 -0.16
N GLU A 42 -1.92 -6.52 0.77
CA GLU A 42 -2.44 -5.56 1.74
C GLU A 42 -3.07 -4.34 1.05
N ALA A 43 -2.40 -3.78 0.04
CA ALA A 43 -2.93 -2.65 -0.73
C ALA A 43 -4.24 -3.01 -1.44
N ARG A 44 -4.34 -4.24 -1.98
CA ARG A 44 -5.57 -4.76 -2.58
C ARG A 44 -6.68 -4.90 -1.54
N GLN A 45 -6.39 -5.47 -0.37
CA GLN A 45 -7.36 -5.63 0.72
C GLN A 45 -7.87 -4.27 1.21
N ARG A 46 -6.98 -3.29 1.42
CA ARG A 46 -7.35 -1.90 1.79
C ARG A 46 -8.31 -1.28 0.76
N ARG A 47 -8.04 -1.47 -0.55
CA ARG A 47 -8.92 -0.98 -1.63
C ARG A 47 -10.28 -1.67 -1.62
N TYR A 48 -10.33 -2.99 -1.46
CA TYR A 48 -11.57 -3.76 -1.39
C TYR A 48 -12.42 -3.31 -0.20
N ASN A 49 -11.83 -3.26 1.00
CA ASN A 49 -12.52 -2.81 2.22
C ASN A 49 -13.03 -1.38 2.10
N LYS A 50 -12.29 -0.47 1.44
CA LYS A 50 -12.76 0.90 1.16
C LYS A 50 -13.94 0.94 0.21
N ARG A 51 -13.97 0.09 -0.82
CA ARG A 51 -15.08 0.03 -1.80
C ARG A 51 -16.35 -0.58 -1.24
N ASN A 52 -16.21 -1.55 -0.32
CA ASN A 52 -17.33 -2.22 0.33
C ASN A 52 -17.92 -1.43 1.50
N LYS A 53 -17.36 -0.27 1.87
CA LYS A 53 -18.06 0.65 2.77
C LYS A 53 -19.37 1.04 2.11
N ALA A 54 -20.47 0.95 2.85
CA ALA A 54 -21.77 1.42 2.40
C ALA A 54 -21.59 2.86 1.91
N ARG A 55 -21.65 3.04 0.58
CA ARG A 55 -21.75 4.37 0.00
C ARG A 55 -23.10 4.86 0.50
N GLY A 56 -23.10 5.87 1.37
CA GLY A 56 -24.34 6.42 1.91
C GLY A 56 -25.32 6.81 0.80
N PRO A 57 -26.55 7.21 1.16
CA PRO A 57 -27.57 7.57 0.18
C PRO A 57 -26.99 8.48 -0.92
N ARG A 58 -27.16 8.10 -2.19
CA ARG A 58 -26.71 8.92 -3.31
C ARG A 58 -27.35 10.30 -3.16
N PRO A 59 -26.57 11.40 -3.14
CA PRO A 59 -27.16 12.73 -3.05
C PRO A 59 -28.11 12.93 -4.23
N LYS A 60 -29.33 13.39 -3.95
CA LYS A 60 -30.31 13.70 -4.99
C LYS A 60 -29.72 14.78 -5.89
N SER A 61 -29.78 14.60 -7.21
CA SER A 61 -29.34 15.62 -8.15
C SER A 61 -30.17 16.89 -7.93
N LYS A 62 -29.52 18.02 -7.63
CA LYS A 62 -30.15 19.33 -7.76
C LYS A 62 -30.37 19.56 -9.25
N HIS A 63 -31.57 19.29 -9.74
CA HIS A 63 -31.97 19.79 -11.05
C HIS A 63 -32.01 21.32 -10.97
N PRO A 64 -31.40 22.05 -11.92
CA PRO A 64 -31.61 23.49 -12.02
C PRO A 64 -33.12 23.70 -12.14
N GLY A 65 -33.71 24.38 -11.15
CA GLY A 65 -35.15 24.59 -11.08
C GLY A 65 -35.61 25.28 -12.35
N TYR A 66 -36.60 24.71 -13.03
CA TYR A 66 -37.40 25.45 -13.99
C TYR A 66 -38.45 26.23 -13.20
N LEU A 67 -38.19 27.53 -13.06
CA LEU A 67 -39.09 28.68 -13.29
C LEU A 67 -38.44 29.94 -12.70
#